data_AF-A0A4S2H0A7-F1
#
_entry.id   AF-A0A4S2H0A7-F1
#
_cell.length_a   1.000
_cell.length_b   1.000
_cell.length_c   1.000
_cell.angle_alpha   90.00
_cell.angle_beta   90.00
_cell.angle_gamma   90.00
#
_symmetry.space_group_name_H-M   'P 1'
#
loop_
_entity.id
_entity.type
_entity.pdbx_description
1 polymer ?
#
loop_
_entity_poly.entity_id
_entity_poly.type
_entity_poly.pdbx_seq_one_letter_code
_entity_poly.pdbx_strand_id
1 'polypeptide(L)'
;MGRSCREIHEWIEEEVEKPIEEWEERQEQRCREEKCKWWMLCLNKLICWFVTILVKVVRWVTVTVGKWVVRVVCETVNFVLDVAGWIINLVLAIPIIGGIIRAIWNWLIEIVWRIVGVLDFVASLAGLRPRKKMYFGVIIPVVNGTPVATPAQIQPQVDYAIRAYDTLCNIDLRFTGYCTSRVPAPRAALNVQCGAGGFFNDLWLAGSYFQLAINMCRFKSNWRRVLGYGGEIFAFVIPDVLPNSPSNTVGCSMAGTQDYIVIEPTSGQDTIAHEIGHACLLGHNGGATNLMFSSGPSGGPTLTNWQISVVRSSRHCTYL
;
A
#
# COMPACT_ATOMS: atom_id res chain seq x y z
N MET A 1 7.42 -1.68 -15.25
CA MET A 1 6.03 -1.83 -14.81
C MET A 1 5.79 -1.27 -13.40
N GLY A 2 4.93 -0.26 -13.29
CA GLY A 2 4.42 0.26 -12.02
C GLY A 2 3.46 -0.71 -11.36
N ARG A 3 3.25 -0.59 -10.04
CA ARG A 3 2.44 -1.53 -9.23
C ARG A 3 1.02 -1.67 -9.78
N SER A 4 0.36 -0.56 -10.07
CA SER A 4 -1.00 -0.52 -10.61
C SER A 4 -1.11 -1.22 -11.96
N CYS A 5 -0.07 -1.13 -12.79
CA CYS A 5 -0.08 -1.81 -14.09
C CYS A 5 -0.04 -3.31 -13.92
N ARG A 6 0.74 -3.82 -12.96
CA ARG A 6 0.79 -5.26 -12.68
C ARG A 6 -0.56 -5.77 -12.18
N GLU A 7 -1.21 -5.03 -11.28
CA GLU A 7 -2.54 -5.39 -10.75
C GLU A 7 -3.61 -5.35 -11.84
N ILE A 8 -3.60 -4.36 -12.73
CA ILE A 8 -4.51 -4.32 -13.89
C ILE A 8 -4.20 -5.47 -14.85
N HIS A 9 -2.92 -5.83 -15.04
CA HIS A 9 -2.54 -6.95 -15.88
C HIS A 9 -3.04 -8.29 -15.34
N GLU A 10 -2.87 -8.53 -14.04
CA GLU A 10 -3.40 -9.69 -13.32
C GLU A 10 -4.94 -9.73 -13.44
N TRP A 11 -5.62 -8.60 -13.26
CA TRP A 11 -7.07 -8.52 -13.44
C TRP A 11 -7.52 -8.85 -14.88
N ILE A 12 -6.82 -8.35 -15.90
CA ILE A 12 -7.10 -8.70 -17.30
C ILE A 12 -6.92 -10.21 -17.53
N GLU A 13 -5.90 -10.81 -16.93
CA GLU A 13 -5.67 -12.26 -17.04
C GLU A 13 -6.76 -13.09 -16.36
N GLU A 14 -7.18 -12.70 -15.17
CA GLU A 14 -8.14 -13.48 -14.39
C GLU A 14 -9.59 -13.27 -14.81
N GLU A 15 -10.01 -12.02 -15.04
CA GLU A 15 -11.42 -11.68 -15.25
C GLU A 15 -11.80 -11.51 -16.72
N VAL A 16 -10.83 -11.33 -17.62
CA VAL A 16 -11.10 -11.18 -19.07
C VAL A 16 -10.61 -12.39 -19.83
N GLU A 17 -9.36 -12.82 -19.64
CA GLU A 17 -8.79 -13.89 -20.45
C GLU A 17 -9.35 -15.28 -20.11
N LYS A 18 -9.33 -15.69 -18.84
CA LYS A 18 -9.84 -17.02 -18.42
C LYS A 18 -11.30 -17.26 -18.79
N PRO A 19 -12.26 -16.33 -18.54
CA PRO A 19 -13.66 -16.59 -18.88
C PRO A 19 -13.91 -16.70 -20.38
N ILE A 20 -13.14 -15.97 -21.19
CA ILE A 20 -13.20 -16.06 -22.66
C ILE A 20 -12.65 -17.42 -23.12
N GLU A 21 -11.55 -17.89 -22.53
CA GLU A 21 -10.97 -19.21 -22.80
C GLU A 21 -11.93 -20.35 -22.44
N GLU A 22 -12.56 -20.31 -21.26
CA GLU A 22 -13.58 -21.28 -20.86
C GLU A 22 -14.81 -21.25 -21.77
N TRP A 23 -15.18 -20.08 -22.29
CA TRP A 23 -16.27 -19.97 -23.27
C TRP A 23 -15.88 -20.58 -24.62
N GLU A 24 -14.64 -20.33 -25.07
CA GLU A 24 -14.07 -20.88 -26.30
C GLU A 24 -14.06 -22.41 -26.28
N GLU A 25 -13.54 -23.02 -25.22
CA GLU A 25 -13.52 -24.48 -25.04
C GLU A 25 -14.94 -25.06 -25.07
N ARG A 26 -15.89 -24.42 -24.38
CA ARG A 26 -17.31 -24.84 -24.39
C ARG A 26 -17.96 -24.73 -25.76
N GLN A 27 -17.59 -23.73 -26.58
CA GLN A 27 -18.08 -23.64 -27.96
C GLN A 27 -17.45 -24.70 -28.84
N GLU A 28 -16.13 -24.93 -28.74
CA GLU A 28 -15.46 -25.99 -29.50
C GLU A 28 -16.07 -27.36 -29.19
N GLN A 29 -16.35 -27.63 -27.92
CA GLN A 29 -16.97 -28.89 -27.51
C GLN A 29 -18.40 -29.02 -28.07
N ARG A 30 -19.24 -27.97 -27.96
CA ARG A 30 -20.58 -27.95 -28.57
C ARG A 30 -20.53 -28.19 -30.08
N CYS A 31 -19.60 -27.53 -30.77
CA CYS A 31 -19.43 -27.67 -32.21
C CYS A 31 -18.90 -29.06 -32.63
N ARG A 32 -18.15 -29.75 -31.76
CA ARG A 32 -17.76 -31.15 -31.97
C ARG A 32 -18.92 -32.13 -31.73
N GLU A 33 -19.76 -31.85 -30.75
CA GLU A 33 -20.89 -32.71 -30.35
C GLU A 33 -22.12 -32.54 -31.26
N GLU A 34 -22.28 -31.40 -31.94
CA GLU A 34 -23.36 -31.20 -32.90
C GLU A 34 -23.27 -32.17 -34.09
N LYS A 35 -24.33 -33.00 -34.24
CA LYS A 35 -24.46 -33.93 -35.37
C LYS A 35 -24.65 -33.17 -36.68
N CYS A 36 -23.96 -33.60 -37.75
CA CYS A 36 -24.16 -33.00 -39.05
C CYS A 36 -25.63 -33.17 -39.51
N LYS A 37 -26.29 -32.04 -39.77
CA LYS A 37 -27.57 -32.00 -40.46
C LYS A 37 -27.34 -32.17 -41.95
N TRP A 38 -27.51 -33.41 -42.43
CA TRP A 38 -27.29 -33.78 -43.82
C TRP A 38 -28.17 -32.99 -44.81
N TRP A 39 -29.40 -32.60 -44.40
CA TRP A 39 -30.32 -31.78 -45.19
C TRP A 39 -29.86 -30.34 -45.50
N MET A 40 -28.76 -29.90 -44.89
CA MET A 40 -28.15 -28.57 -45.02
C MET A 40 -26.69 -28.72 -45.49
N LEU A 41 -26.31 -29.86 -46.09
CA LEU A 41 -24.94 -30.11 -46.55
C LEU A 41 -23.87 -29.94 -45.44
N CYS A 42 -24.21 -30.28 -44.19
CA CYS A 42 -23.36 -30.03 -43.02
C CYS A 42 -22.98 -28.55 -42.77
N LEU A 43 -23.72 -27.56 -43.31
CA LEU A 43 -23.41 -26.13 -43.12
C LEU A 43 -23.27 -25.73 -41.64
N ASN A 44 -24.02 -26.36 -40.73
CA ASN A 44 -23.89 -26.12 -39.29
C ASN A 44 -22.45 -26.29 -38.79
N LYS A 45 -21.72 -27.30 -39.27
CA LYS A 45 -20.34 -27.57 -38.84
C LYS A 45 -19.35 -26.55 -39.41
N LEU A 46 -19.63 -26.03 -40.61
CA LEU A 46 -18.83 -25.01 -41.29
C LEU A 46 -19.04 -23.63 -40.65
N ILE A 47 -20.30 -23.29 -40.30
CA ILE A 47 -20.64 -22.10 -39.51
C ILE A 47 -19.99 -22.18 -38.13
N CYS A 48 -20.06 -23.33 -37.45
CA CYS A 48 -19.41 -23.55 -36.17
C CYS A 48 -17.90 -23.30 -36.25
N TRP A 49 -17.22 -23.87 -37.25
CA TRP A 49 -15.79 -23.64 -37.48
C TRP A 49 -15.48 -22.15 -37.71
N PHE A 50 -16.29 -21.46 -38.51
CA PHE A 50 -16.11 -20.04 -38.79
C PHE A 50 -16.30 -19.19 -37.53
N VAL A 51 -17.31 -19.48 -36.72
CA VAL A 51 -17.56 -18.82 -35.43
C VAL A 51 -16.40 -19.06 -34.46
N THR A 52 -15.88 -20.29 -34.37
CA THR A 52 -14.71 -20.60 -33.52
C THR A 52 -13.48 -19.80 -33.94
N ILE A 53 -13.18 -19.72 -35.25
CA ILE A 53 -12.04 -18.91 -35.74
C ILE A 53 -12.24 -17.43 -35.46
N LEU A 54 -13.44 -16.92 -35.72
CA LEU A 54 -13.76 -15.51 -35.46
C LEU A 54 -13.57 -15.16 -33.98
N VAL A 55 -14.02 -16.02 -33.07
CA VAL A 55 -13.82 -15.86 -31.63
C VAL A 55 -12.34 -15.89 -31.28
N LYS A 56 -11.56 -16.84 -31.83
CA LYS A 56 -10.10 -16.91 -31.62
C LYS A 56 -9.39 -15.63 -32.06
N VAL A 57 -9.76 -15.09 -33.21
CA VAL A 57 -9.20 -13.83 -33.72
C VAL A 57 -9.62 -12.67 -32.82
N VAL A 58 -10.89 -12.58 -32.43
CA VAL A 58 -11.37 -11.51 -31.53
C VAL A 58 -10.69 -11.60 -30.16
N ARG A 59 -10.54 -12.79 -29.57
CA ARG A 59 -9.78 -13.02 -28.33
C ARG A 59 -8.34 -12.56 -28.52
N TRP A 60 -7.67 -13.03 -29.56
CA TRP A 60 -6.28 -12.69 -29.83
C TRP A 60 -6.10 -11.17 -29.97
N VAL A 61 -6.94 -10.49 -30.75
CA VAL A 61 -6.89 -9.04 -30.92
C VAL A 61 -7.18 -8.35 -29.58
N THR A 62 -8.28 -8.68 -28.91
CA THR A 62 -8.73 -7.98 -27.70
C THR A 62 -7.74 -8.16 -26.55
N VAL A 63 -7.25 -9.39 -26.32
CA VAL A 63 -6.29 -9.70 -25.25
C VAL A 63 -4.90 -9.18 -25.60
N THR A 64 -4.41 -9.39 -26.83
CA THR A 64 -3.05 -8.98 -27.21
C THR A 64 -2.95 -7.46 -27.30
N VAL A 65 -3.86 -6.82 -28.05
CA VAL A 65 -3.88 -5.35 -28.18
C VAL A 65 -4.26 -4.73 -26.85
N GLY A 66 -5.25 -5.27 -26.13
CA GLY A 66 -5.64 -4.78 -24.81
C GLY A 66 -4.48 -4.81 -23.80
N LYS A 67 -3.81 -5.96 -23.64
CA LYS A 67 -2.64 -6.08 -22.74
C LYS A 67 -1.51 -5.14 -23.16
N TRP A 68 -1.21 -5.02 -24.45
CA TRP A 68 -0.15 -4.13 -24.94
C TRP A 68 -0.48 -2.66 -24.75
N VAL A 69 -1.68 -2.22 -25.15
CA VAL A 69 -2.13 -0.84 -25.00
C VAL A 69 -2.18 -0.48 -23.52
N VAL A 70 -2.77 -1.33 -22.67
CA VAL A 70 -2.81 -1.09 -21.22
C VAL A 70 -1.41 -1.04 -20.65
N ARG A 71 -0.50 -1.95 -21.02
CA ARG A 71 0.89 -1.91 -20.55
C ARG A 71 1.59 -0.61 -20.97
N VAL A 72 1.53 -0.23 -22.25
CA VAL A 72 2.20 0.97 -22.77
C VAL A 72 1.62 2.23 -22.15
N VAL A 73 0.29 2.39 -22.15
CA VAL A 73 -0.37 3.55 -21.55
C VAL A 73 -0.09 3.61 -20.06
N CYS A 74 -0.23 2.50 -19.35
CA CYS A 74 -0.01 2.46 -17.91
C CYS A 74 1.44 2.73 -17.53
N GLU A 75 2.43 2.19 -18.26
CA GLU A 75 3.84 2.48 -18.00
C GLU A 75 4.18 3.94 -18.33
N THR A 76 3.67 4.47 -19.44
CA THR A 76 3.91 5.87 -19.84
C THR A 76 3.28 6.84 -18.85
N VAL A 77 2.00 6.65 -18.51
CA VAL A 77 1.28 7.51 -17.56
C VAL A 77 1.88 7.41 -16.17
N ASN A 78 2.16 6.21 -15.65
CA ASN A 78 2.79 6.09 -14.32
C ASN A 78 4.19 6.70 -14.30
N PHE A 79 4.96 6.57 -15.39
CA PHE A 79 6.26 7.22 -15.46
C PHE A 79 6.13 8.75 -15.40
N VAL A 80 5.23 9.35 -16.19
CA VAL A 80 4.99 10.80 -16.16
C VAL A 80 4.50 11.25 -14.79
N LEU A 81 3.57 10.52 -14.18
CA LEU A 81 3.06 10.83 -12.84
C LEU A 81 4.14 10.65 -11.76
N ASP A 82 4.98 9.62 -11.85
CA ASP A 82 6.09 9.40 -10.92
C ASP A 82 7.15 10.50 -11.05
N VAL A 83 7.46 10.96 -12.26
CA VAL A 83 8.36 12.11 -12.50
C VAL A 83 7.76 13.39 -11.93
N ALA A 84 6.49 13.68 -12.21
CA ALA A 84 5.81 14.85 -11.66
C ALA A 84 5.75 14.79 -10.12
N GLY A 85 5.41 13.63 -9.57
CA GLY A 85 5.38 13.37 -8.13
C GLY A 85 6.76 13.53 -7.50
N TRP A 86 7.82 13.08 -8.17
CA TRP A 86 9.19 13.29 -7.71
C TRP A 86 9.59 14.76 -7.69
N ILE A 87 9.27 15.54 -8.71
CA ILE A 87 9.53 16.99 -8.73
C ILE A 87 8.81 17.69 -7.59
N ILE A 88 7.52 17.39 -7.41
CA ILE A 88 6.72 17.94 -6.29
C ILE A 88 7.36 17.55 -4.96
N ASN A 89 7.69 16.27 -4.77
CA ASN A 89 8.29 15.79 -3.54
C ASN A 89 9.69 16.34 -3.28
N LEU A 90 10.44 16.72 -4.32
CA LEU A 90 11.73 17.41 -4.19
C LEU A 90 11.52 18.83 -3.67
N VAL A 91 10.51 19.55 -4.16
CA VAL A 91 10.10 20.85 -3.60
C VAL A 91 9.63 20.69 -2.15
N LEU A 92 8.85 19.64 -1.85
CA LEU A 92 8.42 19.32 -0.48
C LEU A 92 9.57 18.86 0.43
N ALA A 93 10.73 18.50 -0.12
CA ALA A 93 11.93 18.13 0.65
C ALA A 93 12.78 19.35 1.06
N ILE A 94 12.42 20.57 0.63
CA ILE A 94 13.08 21.79 1.08
C ILE A 94 12.81 21.96 2.59
N PRO A 95 13.85 22.14 3.43
CA PRO A 95 13.67 22.33 4.86
C PRO A 95 12.72 23.50 5.16
N ILE A 96 11.92 23.37 6.21
CA ILE A 96 10.97 24.40 6.69
C ILE A 96 9.80 24.60 5.73
N ILE A 97 10.04 25.17 4.55
CA ILE A 97 9.00 25.52 3.58
C ILE A 97 8.34 24.25 3.05
N GLY A 98 9.12 23.27 2.62
CA GLY A 98 8.61 21.99 2.15
C GLY A 98 7.95 21.18 3.28
N GLY A 99 8.48 21.25 4.50
CA GLY A 99 7.87 20.65 5.69
C GLY A 99 6.47 21.17 5.98
N ILE A 100 6.30 22.50 6.03
CA ILE A 100 5.01 23.15 6.28
C ILE A 100 4.02 22.84 5.16
N ILE A 101 4.43 22.99 3.89
CA ILE A 101 3.55 22.71 2.75
C ILE A 101 3.10 21.25 2.77
N ARG A 102 4.00 20.31 3.08
CA ARG A 102 3.68 18.88 3.17
C ARG A 102 2.71 18.57 4.29
N ALA A 103 2.91 19.14 5.47
CA ALA A 103 2.01 18.96 6.60
C ALA A 103 0.59 19.46 6.27
N ILE A 104 0.49 20.66 5.67
CA ILE A 104 -0.80 21.22 5.21
C ILE A 104 -1.41 20.34 4.12
N TRP A 105 -0.63 19.93 3.12
CA TRP A 105 -1.09 19.12 2.00
C TRP A 105 -1.59 17.74 2.45
N ASN A 106 -0.84 17.04 3.31
CA ASN A 106 -1.26 15.75 3.86
C ASN A 106 -2.51 15.88 4.70
N TRP A 107 -2.63 16.94 5.51
CA TRP A 107 -3.83 17.20 6.30
C TRP A 107 -5.05 17.46 5.41
N LEU A 108 -4.91 18.28 4.35
CA LEU A 108 -5.98 18.53 3.39
C LEU A 108 -6.42 17.25 2.66
N ILE A 109 -5.46 16.45 2.21
CA ILE A 109 -5.71 15.17 1.55
C ILE A 109 -6.41 14.20 2.47
N GLU A 110 -5.97 14.09 3.73
CA GLU A 110 -6.62 13.24 4.72
C GLU A 110 -8.08 13.67 4.90
N ILE A 111 -8.38 14.96 5.02
CA ILE A 111 -9.77 15.45 5.13
C ILE A 111 -10.60 15.04 3.91
N VAL A 112 -10.09 15.28 2.70
CA VAL A 112 -10.80 14.94 1.47
C VAL A 112 -11.10 13.44 1.41
N TRP A 113 -10.10 12.59 1.67
CA TRP A 113 -10.30 11.14 1.64
C TRP A 113 -11.14 10.64 2.80
N ARG A 114 -11.15 11.32 3.94
CA ARG A 114 -12.04 11.00 5.04
C ARG A 114 -13.49 11.25 4.67
N ILE A 115 -13.78 12.36 3.99
CA ILE A 115 -15.12 12.69 3.49
C ILE A 115 -15.57 11.65 2.47
N VAL A 116 -14.71 11.29 1.51
CA VAL A 116 -15.01 10.23 0.54
C VAL A 116 -15.19 8.87 1.23
N GLY A 117 -14.39 8.61 2.26
CA GLY A 117 -14.39 7.39 3.05
C GLY A 117 -15.54 7.28 4.05
N VAL A 118 -16.38 8.31 4.24
CA VAL A 118 -17.52 8.26 5.19
C VAL A 118 -18.46 7.09 4.86
N LEU A 119 -18.73 6.85 3.59
CA LEU A 119 -19.59 5.74 3.18
C LEU A 119 -18.99 4.38 3.54
N ASP A 120 -17.68 4.19 3.31
CA ASP A 120 -16.98 2.97 3.69
C ASP A 120 -16.87 2.82 5.22
N PHE A 121 -16.67 3.93 5.94
CA PHE A 121 -16.66 3.95 7.39
C PHE A 121 -18.00 3.48 7.96
N VAL A 122 -19.11 4.04 7.48
CA VAL A 122 -20.47 3.65 7.91
C VAL A 122 -20.77 2.20 7.53
N ALA A 123 -20.42 1.78 6.31
CA ALA A 123 -20.57 0.40 5.87
C ALA A 123 -19.76 -0.57 6.75
N SER A 124 -18.52 -0.22 7.06
CA SER A 124 -17.64 -1.02 7.93
C SER A 124 -18.17 -1.10 9.37
N LEU A 125 -18.74 -0.02 9.90
CA LEU A 125 -19.41 -0.02 11.20
C LEU A 125 -20.63 -0.95 11.22
N ALA A 126 -21.38 -1.01 10.10
CA ALA A 126 -22.48 -1.94 9.89
C ALA A 126 -22.02 -3.39 9.62
N GLY A 127 -20.70 -3.65 9.59
CA GLY A 127 -20.13 -4.98 9.37
C GLY A 127 -19.83 -5.33 7.92
N LEU A 128 -20.17 -4.47 6.96
CA LEU A 128 -19.82 -4.65 5.54
C LEU A 128 -18.35 -4.32 5.33
N ARG A 129 -17.51 -5.36 5.31
CA ARG A 129 -16.05 -5.21 5.23
C ARG A 129 -15.46 -5.99 4.05
N PRO A 130 -15.76 -5.60 2.79
CA PRO A 130 -15.08 -6.17 1.63
C PRO A 130 -13.56 -6.03 1.78
N ARG A 131 -12.81 -7.06 1.36
CA ARG A 131 -11.36 -7.10 1.57
C ARG A 131 -10.69 -5.92 0.85
N LYS A 132 -9.83 -5.19 1.57
CA LYS A 132 -9.05 -4.05 1.07
C LYS A 132 -7.57 -4.39 1.03
N LYS A 133 -6.78 -3.55 0.37
CA LYS A 133 -5.32 -3.63 0.29
C LYS A 133 -4.70 -2.40 0.95
N MET A 134 -3.55 -2.60 1.57
CA MET A 134 -2.69 -1.53 2.08
C MET A 134 -1.25 -1.92 1.74
N TYR A 135 -0.36 -0.94 1.54
CA TYR A 135 1.04 -1.20 1.21
C TYR A 135 1.96 -0.58 2.25
N PHE A 136 3.02 -1.30 2.58
CA PHE A 136 4.07 -0.77 3.41
C PHE A 136 5.45 -1.29 3.01
N GLY A 137 6.47 -0.45 3.24
CA GLY A 137 7.87 -0.78 2.99
C GLY A 137 8.73 -0.46 4.20
N VAL A 138 9.91 -1.09 4.30
CA VAL A 138 10.85 -0.82 5.38
C VAL A 138 12.09 -0.13 4.81
N ILE A 139 12.50 0.97 5.43
CA ILE A 139 13.72 1.72 5.10
C ILE A 139 14.69 1.63 6.27
N ILE A 140 15.91 1.18 5.99
CA ILE A 140 16.98 1.01 6.96
C ILE A 140 18.06 2.05 6.64
N PRO A 141 18.23 3.10 7.46
CA PRO A 141 19.33 4.05 7.37
C PRO A 141 20.69 3.37 7.55
N VAL A 142 21.72 3.99 6.99
CA VAL A 142 23.12 3.61 7.21
C VAL A 142 23.79 4.66 8.09
N VAL A 143 24.42 4.23 9.17
CA VAL A 143 25.19 5.07 10.09
C VAL A 143 26.64 4.61 10.05
N ASN A 144 27.57 5.51 9.70
CA ASN A 144 29.00 5.21 9.58
C ASN A 144 29.33 4.00 8.67
N GLY A 145 28.56 3.82 7.60
CA GLY A 145 28.76 2.71 6.65
C GLY A 145 28.10 1.39 7.07
N THR A 146 27.47 1.32 8.25
CA THR A 146 26.76 0.12 8.73
C THR A 146 25.25 0.38 8.78
N PRO A 147 24.40 -0.51 8.22
CA PRO A 147 22.96 -0.43 8.40
C PRO A 147 22.57 -0.50 9.88
N VAL A 148 21.59 0.30 10.31
CA VAL A 148 21.09 0.30 11.70
C VAL A 148 20.57 -1.07 12.12
N ALA A 149 19.99 -1.82 11.19
CA ALA A 149 19.47 -3.16 11.41
C ALA A 149 19.62 -4.03 10.17
N THR A 150 19.48 -5.34 10.36
CA THR A 150 19.38 -6.30 9.26
C THR A 150 17.91 -6.59 8.94
N PRO A 151 17.56 -6.92 7.69
CA PRO A 151 16.21 -7.38 7.35
C PRO A 151 15.68 -8.51 8.24
N ALA A 152 16.56 -9.44 8.63
CA ALA A 152 16.21 -10.57 9.48
C ALA A 152 15.73 -10.15 10.89
N GLN A 153 16.28 -9.07 11.44
CA GLN A 153 15.84 -8.54 12.75
C GLN A 153 14.44 -7.92 12.67
N ILE A 154 14.06 -7.37 11.51
CA ILE A 154 12.80 -6.64 11.34
C ILE A 154 11.68 -7.54 10.79
N GLN A 155 12.04 -8.66 10.13
CA GLN A 155 11.07 -9.59 9.54
C GLN A 155 9.97 -10.07 10.50
N PRO A 156 10.25 -10.40 11.78
CA PRO A 156 9.20 -10.78 12.72
C PRO A 156 8.13 -9.69 12.90
N GLN A 157 8.53 -8.41 12.88
CA GLN A 157 7.61 -7.27 12.98
C GLN A 157 6.78 -7.12 11.69
N VAL A 158 7.42 -7.29 10.53
CA VAL A 158 6.77 -7.27 9.21
C VAL A 158 5.71 -8.38 9.13
N ASP A 159 6.07 -9.61 9.48
CA ASP A 159 5.17 -10.76 9.43
C ASP A 159 4.00 -10.62 10.39
N TYR A 160 4.24 -10.07 11.58
CA TYR A 160 3.18 -9.78 12.54
C TYR A 160 2.22 -8.72 11.99
N ALA A 161 2.73 -7.62 11.43
CA ALA A 161 1.87 -6.58 10.84
C ALA A 161 0.97 -7.15 9.73
N ILE A 162 1.53 -7.95 8.82
CA ILE A 162 0.76 -8.60 7.75
C ILE A 162 -0.39 -9.42 8.35
N ARG A 163 -0.09 -10.29 9.32
CA ARG A 163 -1.09 -11.14 9.98
C ARG A 163 -2.12 -10.33 10.76
N ALA A 164 -1.70 -9.29 11.49
CA ALA A 164 -2.58 -8.48 12.32
C ALA A 164 -3.62 -7.73 11.47
N TYR A 165 -3.21 -7.10 10.37
CA TYR A 165 -4.14 -6.38 9.50
C TYR A 165 -5.05 -7.31 8.71
N ASP A 166 -4.55 -8.49 8.30
CA ASP A 166 -5.35 -9.52 7.66
C ASP A 166 -6.47 -10.01 8.59
N THR A 167 -6.10 -10.44 9.81
CA THR A 167 -7.03 -11.04 10.77
C THR A 167 -7.96 -10.04 11.45
N LEU A 168 -7.45 -8.87 11.85
CA LEU A 168 -8.24 -7.91 12.63
C LEU A 168 -9.09 -7.00 11.76
N CYS A 169 -8.59 -6.62 10.58
CA CYS A 169 -9.20 -5.57 9.75
C CYS A 169 -9.75 -6.07 8.40
N ASN A 170 -9.51 -7.34 8.03
CA ASN A 170 -9.74 -7.85 6.68
C ASN A 170 -9.06 -6.96 5.61
N ILE A 171 -7.78 -6.64 5.85
CA ILE A 171 -6.92 -5.86 4.96
C ILE A 171 -5.72 -6.72 4.56
N ASP A 172 -5.54 -6.91 3.26
CA ASP A 172 -4.33 -7.47 2.66
C ASP A 172 -3.20 -6.44 2.75
N LEU A 173 -2.44 -6.46 3.85
CA LEU A 173 -1.29 -5.61 4.05
C LEU A 173 -0.08 -6.18 3.29
N ARG A 174 0.27 -5.57 2.16
CA ARG A 174 1.31 -6.04 1.24
C ARG A 174 2.65 -5.38 1.55
N PHE A 175 3.62 -6.21 1.95
CA PHE A 175 5.00 -5.77 2.12
C PHE A 175 5.70 -5.58 0.77
N THR A 176 6.33 -4.43 0.58
CA THR A 176 6.95 -4.03 -0.70
C THR A 176 8.47 -4.26 -0.71
N GLY A 177 9.04 -4.72 0.40
CA GLY A 177 10.45 -5.06 0.57
C GLY A 177 11.23 -4.08 1.46
N TYR A 178 12.53 -4.39 1.62
CA TYR A 178 13.49 -3.56 2.34
C TYR A 178 14.23 -2.61 1.39
N CYS A 179 14.59 -1.42 1.88
CA CYS A 179 15.58 -0.56 1.24
C CYS A 179 16.60 -0.06 2.26
N THR A 180 17.89 -0.23 1.93
CA THR A 180 18.96 0.39 2.72
C THR A 180 19.25 1.78 2.16
N SER A 181 18.91 2.82 2.90
CA SER A 181 19.12 4.21 2.47
C SER A 181 20.60 4.56 2.50
N ARG A 182 21.12 5.04 1.35
CA ARG A 182 22.49 5.57 1.24
C ARG A 182 22.56 7.07 1.54
N VAL A 183 21.43 7.70 1.80
CA VAL A 183 21.37 9.12 2.19
C VAL A 183 21.92 9.23 3.61
N PRO A 184 22.90 10.12 3.89
CA PRO A 184 23.38 10.34 5.24
C PRO A 184 22.25 10.84 6.15
N ALA A 185 21.98 10.10 7.23
CA ALA A 185 20.94 10.48 8.18
C ALA A 185 21.44 11.57 9.13
N PRO A 186 20.77 12.73 9.23
CA PRO A 186 21.08 13.70 10.28
C PRO A 186 20.76 13.12 11.65
N ARG A 187 21.46 13.57 12.71
CA ARG A 187 21.23 13.08 14.08
C ARG A 187 19.76 13.18 14.52
N ALA A 188 19.07 14.23 14.09
CA ALA A 188 17.64 14.44 14.35
C ALA A 188 16.71 13.39 13.70
N ALA A 189 17.16 12.70 12.64
CA ALA A 189 16.42 11.60 12.03
C ALA A 189 16.78 10.22 12.63
N LEU A 190 17.87 10.14 13.40
CA LEU A 190 18.27 8.93 14.12
C LEU A 190 17.69 8.88 15.54
N ASN A 191 17.40 10.06 16.11
CA ASN A 191 16.82 10.23 17.44
C ASN A 191 15.51 11.02 17.32
N VAL A 192 14.40 10.32 17.11
CA VAL A 192 13.10 10.96 16.81
C VAL A 192 12.28 11.07 18.08
N GLN A 193 11.91 12.29 18.48
CA GLN A 193 10.97 12.52 19.58
C GLN A 193 9.55 12.23 19.14
N CYS A 194 8.74 11.62 20.01
CA CYS A 194 7.30 11.47 19.80
C CYS A 194 6.53 12.69 20.31
N GLY A 195 5.38 12.94 19.66
CA GLY A 195 4.50 14.05 19.99
C GLY A 195 4.92 15.38 19.35
N ALA A 196 4.63 16.48 20.02
CA ALA A 196 4.78 17.83 19.45
C ALA A 196 6.23 18.15 19.05
N GLY A 197 7.21 17.78 19.88
CA GLY A 197 8.64 17.99 19.58
C GLY A 197 9.08 17.25 18.31
N GLY A 198 8.58 16.03 18.12
CA GLY A 198 8.77 15.25 16.90
C GLY A 198 8.17 15.89 15.66
N PHE A 199 6.91 16.30 15.79
CA PHE A 199 6.18 16.97 14.72
C PHE A 199 6.92 18.21 14.21
N PHE A 200 7.40 19.08 15.11
CA PHE A 200 8.15 20.28 14.69
C PHE A 200 9.53 19.94 14.12
N ASN A 201 10.20 18.89 14.62
CA ASN A 201 11.48 18.44 14.07
C ASN A 201 11.33 17.85 12.66
N ASP A 202 10.18 17.23 12.37
CA ASP A 202 9.83 16.77 11.02
C ASP A 202 9.66 17.93 10.02
N LEU A 203 9.21 19.10 10.46
CA LEU A 203 9.16 20.29 9.59
C LEU A 203 10.56 20.76 9.16
N TRP A 204 11.62 20.26 9.80
CA TRP A 204 13.01 20.65 9.57
C TRP A 204 13.81 19.57 8.81
N LEU A 205 15.06 19.36 9.20
CA LEU A 205 16.03 18.48 8.55
C LEU A 205 15.66 17.01 8.67
N ALA A 206 15.03 16.59 9.78
CA ALA A 206 14.65 15.19 9.97
C ALA A 206 13.62 14.75 8.92
N GLY A 207 12.56 15.54 8.72
CA GLY A 207 11.55 15.24 7.72
C GLY A 207 12.01 15.39 6.29
N SER A 208 12.88 16.36 6.03
CA SER A 208 13.53 16.49 4.72
C SER A 208 14.32 15.23 4.37
N TYR A 209 15.05 14.68 5.35
CA TYR A 209 15.75 13.39 5.21
C TYR A 209 14.78 12.25 4.95
N PHE A 210 13.71 12.09 5.74
CA PHE A 210 12.76 10.98 5.55
C PHE A 210 12.13 11.02 4.16
N GLN A 211 11.73 12.19 3.67
CA GLN A 211 11.23 12.32 2.31
C GLN A 211 12.26 11.96 1.25
N LEU A 212 13.47 12.49 1.39
CA LEU A 212 14.53 12.21 0.43
C LEU A 212 14.84 10.70 0.39
N ALA A 213 14.94 10.06 1.56
CA ALA A 213 15.16 8.63 1.67
C ALA A 213 14.02 7.82 1.03
N ILE A 214 12.75 8.19 1.26
CA ILE A 214 11.60 7.54 0.59
C ILE A 214 11.70 7.71 -0.93
N ASN A 215 11.89 8.94 -1.41
CA ASN A 215 11.93 9.23 -2.85
C ASN A 215 13.06 8.48 -3.56
N MET A 216 14.21 8.31 -2.90
CA MET A 216 15.37 7.59 -3.43
C MET A 216 15.19 6.06 -3.37
N CYS A 217 14.61 5.54 -2.29
CA CYS A 217 14.39 4.10 -2.12
C CYS A 217 13.20 3.57 -2.92
N ARG A 218 12.15 4.39 -3.07
CA ARG A 218 10.81 3.97 -3.49
C ARG A 218 10.20 4.97 -4.47
N PHE A 219 10.94 5.22 -5.55
CA PHE A 219 10.52 6.11 -6.64
C PHE A 219 9.22 5.66 -7.34
N LYS A 220 8.98 4.35 -7.44
CA LYS A 220 7.81 3.81 -8.16
C LYS A 220 6.53 4.03 -7.35
N SER A 221 5.47 4.52 -8.03
CA SER A 221 4.17 4.86 -7.43
C SER A 221 4.21 6.03 -6.44
N ASN A 222 5.20 6.92 -6.56
CA ASN A 222 5.35 8.07 -5.67
C ASN A 222 4.17 9.04 -5.79
N TRP A 223 3.52 9.10 -6.96
CA TRP A 223 2.33 9.92 -7.18
C TRP A 223 1.16 9.55 -6.25
N ARG A 224 1.03 8.28 -5.84
CA ARG A 224 -0.03 7.84 -4.91
C ARG A 224 0.10 8.48 -3.54
N ARG A 225 1.34 8.78 -3.12
CA ARG A 225 1.59 9.53 -1.87
C ARG A 225 1.17 10.98 -2.03
N VAL A 226 1.50 11.58 -3.17
CA VAL A 226 1.11 12.97 -3.47
C VAL A 226 -0.41 13.14 -3.55
N LEU A 227 -1.14 12.16 -4.09
CA LEU A 227 -2.61 12.19 -4.14
C LEU A 227 -3.29 11.59 -2.90
N GLY A 228 -2.53 10.92 -2.03
CA GLY A 228 -3.03 10.22 -0.83
C GLY A 228 -3.76 8.90 -1.08
N TYR A 229 -4.22 8.60 -2.31
CA TYR A 229 -5.00 7.40 -2.60
C TYR A 229 -4.14 6.15 -2.70
N GLY A 230 -4.24 5.26 -1.71
CA GLY A 230 -3.42 4.04 -1.63
C GLY A 230 -1.93 4.36 -1.46
N GLY A 231 -1.63 5.47 -0.78
CA GLY A 231 -0.28 5.87 -0.42
C GLY A 231 0.39 4.79 0.43
N GLU A 232 1.62 4.44 0.12
CA GLU A 232 2.39 3.46 0.87
C GLU A 232 2.92 4.06 2.17
N ILE A 233 2.87 3.28 3.26
CA ILE A 233 3.43 3.66 4.56
C ILE A 233 4.86 3.12 4.69
N PHE A 234 5.82 3.95 5.09
CA PHE A 234 7.22 3.53 5.25
C PHE A 234 7.60 3.38 6.72
N ALA A 235 8.11 2.22 7.11
CA ALA A 235 8.72 2.02 8.42
C ALA A 235 10.21 2.32 8.36
N PHE A 236 10.64 3.39 9.04
CA PHE A 236 12.04 3.74 9.23
C PHE A 236 12.59 3.07 10.48
N VAL A 237 13.63 2.26 10.30
CA VAL A 237 14.32 1.63 11.42
C VAL A 237 15.38 2.58 11.95
N ILE A 238 15.16 3.18 13.11
CA ILE A 238 16.08 4.14 13.70
C ILE A 238 16.68 3.60 15.00
N PRO A 239 17.86 4.08 15.43
CA PRO A 239 18.47 3.59 16.67
C PRO A 239 17.67 3.90 17.93
N ASP A 240 17.00 5.06 17.99
CA ASP A 240 16.47 5.62 19.24
C ASP A 240 15.19 6.44 18.98
N VAL A 241 14.07 6.03 19.57
CA VAL A 241 12.79 6.77 19.55
C VAL A 241 12.58 7.41 20.93
N LEU A 242 12.51 8.74 21.01
CA LEU A 242 12.40 9.48 22.27
C LEU A 242 10.94 9.81 22.62
N PRO A 243 10.58 10.02 23.90
CA PRO A 243 11.43 9.86 25.08
C PRO A 243 11.60 8.39 25.48
N ASN A 244 12.83 8.02 25.87
CA ASN A 244 13.19 6.67 26.34
C ASN A 244 13.24 6.53 27.87
N SER A 245 12.83 7.59 28.59
CA SER A 245 12.62 7.54 30.03
C SER A 245 11.69 8.69 30.46
N PRO A 246 10.65 8.45 31.29
CA PRO A 246 10.23 7.16 31.85
C PRO A 246 9.41 6.27 30.89
N SER A 247 9.12 6.74 29.68
CA SER A 247 8.44 5.97 28.63
C SER A 247 9.43 5.08 27.88
N ASN A 248 9.11 3.79 27.70
CA ASN A 248 9.85 2.89 26.80
C ASN A 248 9.26 3.02 25.39
N THR A 249 9.36 4.20 24.79
CA THR A 249 8.77 4.47 23.48
C THR A 249 9.65 3.85 22.40
N VAL A 250 9.21 2.74 21.81
CA VAL A 250 10.00 1.98 20.81
C VAL A 250 9.54 2.21 19.36
N GLY A 251 8.51 3.04 19.18
CA GLY A 251 7.88 3.35 17.91
C GLY A 251 7.24 4.73 17.93
N CYS A 252 7.11 5.33 16.75
CA CYS A 252 6.43 6.60 16.61
C CYS A 252 5.77 6.76 15.24
N SER A 253 4.65 7.47 15.26
CA SER A 253 3.93 7.92 14.09
C SER A 253 3.36 9.31 14.36
N MET A 254 3.51 10.24 13.41
CA MET A 254 2.86 11.56 13.50
C MET A 254 1.45 11.55 12.88
N ALA A 255 0.79 10.39 12.97
CA ALA A 255 -0.55 10.16 12.48
C ALA A 255 -0.72 10.50 10.99
N GLY A 256 -1.90 10.94 10.57
CA GLY A 256 -2.24 11.20 9.17
C GLY A 256 -1.51 12.38 8.53
N THR A 257 -0.57 13.03 9.23
CA THR A 257 0.25 14.11 8.66
C THR A 257 1.44 13.59 7.86
N GLN A 258 1.76 12.29 7.96
CA GLN A 258 2.91 11.67 7.34
C GLN A 258 2.54 10.31 6.71
N ASP A 259 3.37 9.86 5.76
CA ASP A 259 3.27 8.54 5.13
C ASP A 259 4.33 7.57 5.67
N TYR A 260 4.85 7.83 6.87
CA TYR A 260 5.91 7.01 7.43
C TYR A 260 5.77 6.93 8.95
N ILE A 261 6.37 5.88 9.48
CA ILE A 261 6.49 5.59 10.91
C ILE A 261 7.97 5.35 11.21
N VAL A 262 8.36 5.49 12.47
CA VAL A 262 9.71 5.15 12.94
C VAL A 262 9.60 4.05 13.98
N ILE A 263 10.56 3.13 13.98
CA ILE A 263 10.61 1.99 14.90
C ILE A 263 12.05 1.73 15.32
N GLU A 264 12.22 1.17 16.51
CA GLU A 264 13.50 0.64 16.96
C GLU A 264 13.70 -0.82 16.51
N PRO A 265 14.93 -1.25 16.23
CA PRO A 265 15.18 -2.60 15.73
C PRO A 265 14.90 -3.71 16.74
N THR A 266 14.97 -3.41 18.04
CA THR A 266 14.77 -4.36 19.14
C THR A 266 13.39 -4.26 19.78
N SER A 267 12.45 -3.57 19.12
CA SER A 267 11.08 -3.41 19.60
C SER A 267 10.27 -4.72 19.53
N GLY A 268 9.08 -4.70 20.15
CA GLY A 268 8.13 -5.81 20.08
C GLY A 268 7.73 -6.15 18.64
N GLN A 269 7.30 -7.39 18.40
CA GLN A 269 6.86 -7.84 17.07
C GLN A 269 5.63 -7.05 16.58
N ASP A 270 4.85 -6.49 17.50
CA ASP A 270 3.65 -5.72 17.25
C ASP A 270 3.93 -4.25 16.86
N THR A 271 5.15 -3.74 17.04
CA THR A 271 5.44 -2.30 16.91
C THR A 271 5.07 -1.74 15.52
N ILE A 272 5.47 -2.39 14.42
CA ILE A 272 5.07 -1.92 13.08
C ILE A 272 3.54 -1.86 12.95
N ALA A 273 2.85 -2.88 13.43
CA ALA A 273 1.39 -2.94 13.33
C ALA A 273 0.73 -1.81 14.15
N HIS A 274 1.24 -1.57 15.36
CA HIS A 274 0.80 -0.49 16.23
C HIS A 274 0.99 0.88 15.58
N GLU A 275 2.17 1.15 15.04
CA GLU A 275 2.50 2.45 14.45
C GLU A 275 1.76 2.71 13.12
N ILE A 276 1.51 1.67 12.31
CA ILE A 276 0.60 1.78 11.14
C ILE A 276 -0.81 2.16 11.62
N GLY A 277 -1.24 1.66 12.79
CA GLY A 277 -2.51 2.02 13.42
C GLY A 277 -2.59 3.52 13.68
N HIS A 278 -1.53 4.08 14.27
CA HIS A 278 -1.40 5.52 14.47
C HIS A 278 -1.39 6.30 13.15
N ALA A 279 -0.66 5.83 12.14
CA ALA A 279 -0.64 6.45 10.80
C ALA A 279 -2.06 6.51 10.17
N CYS A 280 -2.92 5.56 10.52
CA CYS A 280 -4.33 5.51 10.13
C CYS A 280 -5.29 6.25 11.09
N LEU A 281 -4.77 7.15 11.93
CA LEU A 281 -5.51 7.94 12.92
C LEU A 281 -6.11 7.16 14.10
N LEU A 282 -5.55 6.01 14.47
CA LEU A 282 -5.88 5.40 15.74
C LEU A 282 -5.13 6.08 16.89
N GLY A 283 -5.82 6.37 17.98
CA GLY A 283 -5.21 6.73 19.25
C GLY A 283 -4.96 5.50 20.12
N HIS A 284 -4.18 5.67 21.19
CA HIS A 284 -4.01 4.62 22.19
C HIS A 284 -5.34 4.17 22.79
N ASN A 285 -5.42 2.90 23.17
CA ASN A 285 -6.53 2.29 23.88
C ASN A 285 -6.02 1.65 25.17
N GLY A 286 -6.72 1.82 26.29
CA GLY A 286 -6.28 1.30 27.59
C GLY A 286 -6.45 -0.21 27.80
N GLY A 287 -7.10 -0.93 26.87
CA GLY A 287 -7.27 -2.38 26.97
C GLY A 287 -5.97 -3.12 26.68
N ALA A 288 -5.47 -3.92 27.62
CA ALA A 288 -4.19 -4.62 27.49
C ALA A 288 -4.11 -5.58 26.29
N THR A 289 -5.24 -6.10 25.80
CA THR A 289 -5.29 -6.95 24.59
C THR A 289 -5.52 -6.14 23.31
N ASN A 290 -5.65 -4.81 23.37
CA ASN A 290 -5.88 -3.99 22.19
C ASN A 290 -4.57 -3.73 21.45
N LEU A 291 -4.57 -3.82 20.12
CA LEU A 291 -3.39 -3.52 19.32
C LEU A 291 -2.82 -2.13 19.63
N MET A 292 -3.69 -1.15 19.95
CA MET A 292 -3.30 0.22 20.28
C MET A 292 -2.99 0.42 21.77
N PHE A 293 -2.67 -0.62 22.53
CA PHE A 293 -2.23 -0.48 23.91
C PHE A 293 -0.80 0.08 23.96
N SER A 294 -0.59 1.15 24.72
CA SER A 294 0.66 1.93 24.73
C SER A 294 1.89 1.15 25.21
N SER A 295 1.69 0.02 25.87
CA SER A 295 2.77 -0.83 26.39
C SER A 295 2.95 -2.13 25.59
N GLY A 296 2.31 -2.24 24.43
CA GLY A 296 2.25 -3.45 23.60
C GLY A 296 1.19 -4.45 24.08
N PRO A 297 0.39 -5.04 23.17
CA PRO A 297 -0.72 -5.91 23.54
C PRO A 297 -0.26 -7.18 24.24
N SER A 298 -0.94 -7.55 25.31
CA SER A 298 -0.81 -8.85 25.96
C SER A 298 -1.63 -9.91 25.20
N GLY A 299 -0.95 -10.90 24.60
CA GLY A 299 -1.61 -12.03 23.94
C GLY A 299 -2.08 -11.73 22.50
N GLY A 300 -3.15 -12.41 22.07
CA GLY A 300 -3.75 -12.20 20.75
C GLY A 300 -4.40 -10.81 20.66
N PRO A 301 -3.90 -9.89 19.82
CA PRO A 301 -4.37 -8.51 19.78
C PRO A 301 -5.82 -8.43 19.28
N THR A 302 -6.52 -7.38 19.69
CA THR A 302 -7.87 -7.06 19.26
C THR A 302 -7.96 -5.60 18.81
N LEU A 303 -8.95 -5.29 17.98
CA LEU A 303 -9.37 -3.93 17.66
C LEU A 303 -10.88 -3.83 17.79
N THR A 304 -11.36 -2.70 18.29
CA THR A 304 -12.80 -2.42 18.37
C THR A 304 -13.38 -2.23 16.96
N ASN A 305 -14.70 -2.41 16.80
CA ASN A 305 -15.39 -2.13 15.52
C ASN A 305 -15.11 -0.71 15.00
N TRP A 306 -15.07 0.27 15.90
CA TRP A 306 -14.73 1.64 15.58
C TRP A 306 -13.30 1.76 15.04
N GLN A 307 -12.31 1.18 15.73
CA GLN A 307 -10.89 1.24 15.30
C GLN A 307 -10.70 0.56 13.93
N ILE A 308 -11.32 -0.60 13.71
CA ILE A 308 -11.29 -1.29 12.41
C ILE A 308 -11.86 -0.38 11.31
N SER A 309 -12.99 0.27 11.58
CA SER A 309 -13.65 1.14 10.59
C SER A 309 -12.81 2.40 10.30
N VAL A 310 -12.17 2.98 11.31
CA VAL A 310 -11.23 4.09 11.13
C VAL A 310 -10.07 3.70 10.22
N VAL A 311 -9.41 2.58 10.51
CA VAL A 311 -8.29 2.08 9.69
C VAL A 311 -8.74 1.86 8.25
N ARG A 312 -9.87 1.19 8.04
CA ARG A 312 -10.37 0.86 6.70
C ARG A 312 -10.75 2.09 5.87
N SER A 313 -11.16 3.17 6.54
CA SER A 313 -11.46 4.47 5.92
C SER A 313 -10.23 5.35 5.65
N SER A 314 -9.03 4.90 6.06
CA SER A 314 -7.77 5.61 5.83
C SER A 314 -7.45 5.74 4.33
N ARG A 315 -6.82 6.85 3.94
CA ARG A 315 -6.33 7.09 2.57
C ARG A 315 -5.36 6.01 2.08
N HIS A 316 -4.70 5.31 3.01
CA HIS A 316 -3.77 4.21 2.73
C HIS A 316 -4.46 2.89 2.36
N CYS A 317 -5.78 2.77 2.59
CA CYS A 317 -6.57 1.56 2.35
C CYS A 317 -7.39 1.66 1.06
N THR A 318 -7.08 0.84 0.06
CA THR A 318 -7.77 0.83 -1.25
C THR A 318 -8.36 -0.52 -1.59
N TYR A 319 -9.29 -0.55 -2.56
CA TYR A 319 -9.75 -1.81 -3.17
C TYR A 319 -8.87 -2.29 -4.32
N LEU A 320 -8.16 -1.34 -4.93
CA LEU A 320 -7.21 -1.55 -6.03
C LEU A 320 -5.85 -1.92 -5.47
#